data_AF-A0ABC9BP32-F1
#
_entry.id   AF-A0ABC9BP32-F1
#
_cell.length_a   1.000
_cell.length_b   1.000
_cell.length_c   1.000
_cell.angle_alpha   90.00
_cell.angle_beta   90.00
_cell.angle_gamma   90.00
#
_symmetry.space_group_name_H-M   'P 1'
#
loop_
_entity.id
_entity.type
_entity.pdbx_description
1 polymer ?
#
loop_
_entity_poly.entity_id
_entity_poly.type
_entity_poly.pdbx_seq_one_letter_code
_entity_poly.pdbx_strand_id
1 'polypeptide(L)'
;MRDWAALPRDILLEIFGQLQHADVLRGAGLACASWWRAAVEEPTLWITIDIHFNEGDHVNEQSWYARLAMGRAAVDRSAGRCESFRGIADRDLLAYIAARAPSLRSLHVTSYGGRLLMSTLIGLLEHCPHLEVLDAADCYTDQSLEFDMLCRWHRKLKVLYLPVNAFTEH
;
A
#
# COMPACT_ATOMS: atom_id res chain seq x y z
N MET A 1 -37.41 0.19 -8.71
CA MET A 1 -36.20 0.34 -7.87
C MET A 1 -35.43 -0.97 -7.99
N ARG A 2 -34.19 -0.96 -8.48
CA ARG A 2 -33.37 -2.19 -8.61
C ARG A 2 -32.77 -2.55 -7.25
N ASP A 3 -32.86 -3.81 -6.86
CA ASP A 3 -32.27 -4.31 -5.61
C ASP A 3 -30.79 -4.66 -5.81
N TRP A 4 -29.93 -3.67 -5.59
CA TRP A 4 -28.47 -3.84 -5.68
C TRP A 4 -27.90 -4.73 -4.58
N ALA A 5 -28.66 -5.00 -3.51
CA ALA A 5 -28.22 -5.89 -2.43
C ALA A 5 -28.32 -7.37 -2.80
N ALA A 6 -29.18 -7.71 -3.78
CA ALA A 6 -29.42 -9.05 -4.29
C ALA A 6 -28.51 -9.46 -5.46
N LEU A 7 -27.50 -8.65 -5.81
CA LEU A 7 -26.55 -8.99 -6.86
C LEU A 7 -25.76 -10.26 -6.51
N PRO A 8 -25.53 -11.15 -7.50
CA PRO A 8 -24.60 -12.27 -7.35
C PRO A 8 -23.19 -11.82 -6.93
N ARG A 9 -22.50 -12.66 -6.16
CA ARG A 9 -21.21 -12.32 -5.55
C ARG A 9 -20.13 -12.04 -6.60
N ASP A 10 -20.08 -12.81 -7.67
CA ASP A 10 -19.18 -12.62 -8.81
C ASP A 10 -19.33 -11.23 -9.45
N ILE A 11 -20.56 -10.76 -9.63
CA ILE A 11 -20.83 -9.41 -10.14
C ILE A 11 -20.34 -8.34 -9.16
N LEU A 12 -20.50 -8.55 -7.84
CA LEU A 12 -19.97 -7.63 -6.84
C LEU A 12 -18.44 -7.55 -6.89
N LEU A 13 -17.77 -8.69 -7.06
CA LEU A 13 -16.31 -8.74 -7.20
C LEU A 13 -15.84 -8.03 -8.46
N GLU A 14 -16.56 -8.20 -9.58
CA GLU A 14 -16.27 -7.50 -10.82
C GLU A 14 -16.42 -5.98 -10.67
N ILE A 15 -17.48 -5.52 -9.99
CA ILE A 15 -17.66 -4.10 -9.66
C ILE A 15 -16.50 -3.60 -8.79
N PHE A 16 -16.14 -4.33 -7.72
CA PHE A 16 -15.02 -3.93 -6.87
C PHE A 16 -13.68 -3.91 -7.61
N GLY A 17 -13.45 -4.82 -8.56
CA GLY A 17 -12.25 -4.82 -9.40
C GLY A 17 -12.11 -3.59 -10.30
N GLN A 18 -13.20 -2.84 -10.53
CA GLN A 18 -13.18 -1.59 -11.29
C GLN A 18 -13.04 -0.33 -10.41
N LEU A 19 -13.11 -0.49 -9.08
CA LEU A 19 -12.99 0.62 -8.14
C LEU A 19 -11.58 0.70 -7.56
N GLN A 20 -11.16 1.90 -7.19
CA GLN A 20 -9.97 2.06 -6.35
C GLN A 20 -10.26 1.49 -4.96
N HIS A 21 -9.29 0.83 -4.31
CA HIS A 21 -9.50 0.19 -3.01
C HIS A 21 -9.96 1.17 -1.94
N ALA A 22 -9.53 2.43 -2.01
CA ALA A 22 -10.03 3.48 -1.13
C ALA A 22 -11.57 3.63 -1.21
N ASP A 23 -12.15 3.54 -2.41
CA ASP A 23 -13.59 3.67 -2.64
C ASP A 23 -14.36 2.42 -2.20
N VAL A 24 -13.75 1.24 -2.33
CA VAL A 24 -14.28 0.00 -1.75
C VAL A 24 -14.35 0.12 -0.23
N LEU A 25 -13.29 0.63 0.41
CA LEU A 25 -13.18 0.71 1.87
C LEU A 25 -14.08 1.77 2.51
N ARG A 26 -14.29 2.90 1.84
CA ARG A 26 -15.05 4.04 2.40
C ARG A 26 -16.47 4.18 1.86
N GLY A 27 -16.81 3.45 0.81
CA GLY A 27 -18.07 3.60 0.08
C GLY A 27 -18.71 2.25 -0.21
N ALA A 28 -18.36 1.66 -1.34
CA ALA A 28 -19.09 0.53 -1.91
C ALA A 28 -19.16 -0.69 -0.96
N GLY A 29 -18.05 -1.02 -0.28
CA GLY A 29 -17.99 -2.11 0.70
C GLY A 29 -18.75 -1.83 2.00
N LEU A 30 -19.32 -0.64 2.19
CA LEU A 30 -20.13 -0.27 3.35
C LEU A 30 -21.62 -0.11 3.01
N ALA A 31 -22.01 -0.30 1.74
CA ALA A 31 -23.38 -0.03 1.28
C ALA A 31 -24.42 -0.96 1.95
N CYS A 32 -24.12 -2.24 2.07
CA CYS A 32 -24.95 -3.22 2.79
C CYS A 32 -24.14 -4.47 3.17
N ALA A 33 -24.76 -5.37 3.93
CA ALA A 33 -24.09 -6.58 4.45
C ALA A 33 -23.55 -7.52 3.35
N SER A 34 -24.23 -7.66 2.20
CA SER A 34 -23.75 -8.51 1.10
C SER A 34 -22.49 -7.93 0.44
N TRP A 35 -22.48 -6.62 0.19
CA TRP A 35 -21.31 -5.91 -0.35
C TRP A 35 -20.14 -5.91 0.62
N TRP A 36 -20.40 -5.71 1.92
CA TRP A 36 -19.38 -5.78 2.95
C TRP A 36 -18.72 -7.16 3.03
N ARG A 37 -19.52 -8.24 3.03
CA ARG A 37 -18.98 -9.61 3.02
C ARG A 37 -18.17 -9.88 1.77
N ALA A 38 -18.66 -9.48 0.60
CA ALA A 38 -17.91 -9.63 -0.66
C ALA A 38 -16.55 -8.89 -0.61
N ALA A 39 -16.51 -7.68 -0.05
CA ALA A 39 -15.28 -6.92 0.09
C ALA A 39 -14.31 -7.51 1.14
N VAL A 40 -14.81 -8.08 2.25
CA VAL A 40 -13.99 -8.59 3.35
C VAL A 40 -13.53 -10.03 3.14
N GLU A 41 -14.40 -10.89 2.66
CA GLU A 41 -14.19 -12.34 2.59
C GLU A 41 -13.50 -12.79 1.29
N GLU A 42 -13.22 -11.88 0.35
CA GLU A 42 -12.52 -12.19 -0.90
C GLU A 42 -11.09 -11.60 -0.89
N PRO A 43 -10.07 -12.39 -0.54
CA PRO A 43 -8.70 -11.85 -0.48
C PRO A 43 -8.10 -11.62 -1.87
N THR A 44 -8.67 -12.18 -2.95
CA THR A 44 -8.18 -11.91 -4.33
C THR A 44 -8.39 -10.47 -4.77
N LEU A 45 -9.36 -9.76 -4.18
CA LEU A 45 -9.53 -8.32 -4.38
C LEU A 45 -8.34 -7.50 -3.85
N TRP A 46 -7.55 -8.03 -2.93
CA TRP A 46 -6.52 -7.31 -2.17
C TRP A 46 -5.10 -7.79 -2.49
N ILE A 47 -4.90 -8.39 -3.66
CA ILE A 47 -3.56 -8.78 -4.15
C ILE A 47 -2.77 -7.55 -4.60
N THR A 48 -3.44 -6.62 -5.31
CA THR A 48 -2.87 -5.36 -5.78
C THR A 48 -3.63 -4.22 -5.11
N ILE A 49 -3.11 -3.71 -4.00
CA ILE A 49 -3.76 -2.68 -3.18
C ILE A 49 -3.35 -1.31 -3.69
N ASP A 50 -4.34 -0.48 -4.03
CA ASP A 50 -4.13 0.93 -4.33
C ASP A 50 -5.04 1.85 -3.49
N ILE A 51 -4.42 2.54 -2.53
CA ILE A 51 -5.06 3.51 -1.64
C ILE A 51 -4.42 4.90 -1.74
N HIS A 52 -3.71 5.22 -2.83
CA HIS A 52 -3.15 6.57 -3.00
C HIS A 52 -4.24 7.67 -3.01
N PHE A 53 -3.85 8.89 -2.68
CA PHE A 53 -4.70 10.06 -2.89
C PHE A 53 -4.71 10.42 -4.37
N ASN A 54 -5.88 10.77 -4.90
CA ASN A 54 -6.01 11.21 -6.28
C ASN A 54 -5.60 12.67 -6.43
N GLU A 55 -5.30 13.09 -7.65
CA GLU A 55 -5.07 14.51 -7.94
C GLU A 55 -6.30 15.34 -7.58
N GLY A 56 -6.10 16.39 -6.78
CA GLY A 56 -7.19 17.23 -6.27
C GLY A 56 -7.82 16.76 -4.96
N ASP A 57 -7.43 15.60 -4.41
CA ASP A 57 -7.86 15.20 -3.06
C ASP A 57 -7.35 16.21 -2.02
N HIS A 58 -8.24 16.67 -1.14
CA HIS A 58 -7.87 17.50 0.00
C HIS A 58 -7.22 16.66 1.10
N VAL A 59 -5.89 16.75 1.21
CA VAL A 59 -5.14 16.05 2.26
C VAL A 59 -5.12 16.89 3.54
N ASN A 60 -5.82 16.40 4.56
CA ASN A 60 -5.72 16.86 5.94
C ASN A 60 -5.37 15.68 6.87
N GLU A 61 -5.09 15.99 8.14
CA GLU A 61 -4.71 15.00 9.16
C GLU A 61 -5.72 13.85 9.28
N GLN A 62 -7.03 14.14 9.25
CA GLN A 62 -8.07 13.12 9.34
C GLN A 62 -8.05 12.18 8.13
N SER A 63 -7.96 12.74 6.92
CA SER A 63 -7.90 11.97 5.67
C SER A 63 -6.62 11.13 5.59
N TRP A 64 -5.52 11.64 6.15
CA TRP A 64 -4.24 10.94 6.26
C TRP A 64 -4.37 9.69 7.14
N TYR A 65 -4.84 9.84 8.38
CA TYR A 65 -5.03 8.68 9.28
C TYR A 65 -6.07 7.69 8.74
N ALA A 66 -7.14 8.18 8.11
CA ALA A 66 -8.11 7.31 7.46
C ALA A 66 -7.45 6.45 6.37
N ARG A 67 -6.53 7.03 5.58
CA ARG A 67 -5.83 6.29 4.52
C ARG A 67 -4.82 5.27 5.08
N LEU A 68 -4.15 5.58 6.19
CA LEU A 68 -3.30 4.61 6.90
C LEU A 68 -4.13 3.43 7.43
N ALA A 69 -5.28 3.71 8.03
CA ALA A 69 -6.21 2.67 8.52
C ALA A 69 -6.75 1.81 7.35
N MET A 70 -7.06 2.44 6.22
CA MET A 70 -7.44 1.74 4.99
C MET A 70 -6.34 0.80 4.51
N GLY A 71 -5.08 1.26 4.50
CA GLY A 71 -3.93 0.44 4.12
C GLY A 71 -3.79 -0.79 4.99
N ARG A 72 -3.88 -0.61 6.31
CA ARG A 72 -3.82 -1.73 7.27
C ARG A 72 -4.96 -2.73 7.02
N ALA A 73 -6.18 -2.24 6.86
CA ALA A 73 -7.35 -3.08 6.63
C ALA A 73 -7.29 -3.81 5.27
N ALA A 74 -6.72 -3.19 4.24
CA ALA A 74 -6.50 -3.81 2.94
C ALA A 74 -5.46 -4.94 3.03
N VAL A 75 -4.35 -4.69 3.73
CA VAL A 75 -3.31 -5.69 3.98
C VAL A 75 -3.85 -6.87 4.78
N ASP A 76 -4.65 -6.63 5.82
CA ASP A 76 -5.31 -7.70 6.58
C ASP A 76 -6.23 -8.55 5.68
N ARG A 77 -7.03 -7.90 4.83
CA ARG A 77 -7.92 -8.58 3.89
C ARG A 77 -7.18 -9.36 2.81
N SER A 78 -5.92 -9.02 2.49
CA SER A 78 -5.11 -9.79 1.53
C SER A 78 -4.75 -11.19 2.01
N ALA A 79 -4.88 -11.47 3.32
CA ALA A 79 -4.51 -12.75 3.91
C ALA A 79 -3.07 -13.21 3.54
N GLY A 80 -2.13 -12.27 3.49
CA GLY A 80 -0.72 -12.53 3.15
C GLY A 80 -0.41 -12.59 1.66
N ARG A 81 -1.42 -12.42 0.79
CA ARG A 81 -1.29 -12.48 -0.68
C ARG A 81 -1.10 -11.13 -1.35
N CYS A 82 -0.90 -10.06 -0.58
CA CYS A 82 -0.58 -8.74 -1.14
C CYS A 82 0.75 -8.83 -1.90
N GLU A 83 0.68 -8.63 -3.22
CA GLU A 83 1.83 -8.60 -4.13
C GLU A 83 2.24 -7.17 -4.48
N SER A 84 1.30 -6.22 -4.44
CA SER A 84 1.57 -4.81 -4.74
C SER A 84 0.82 -3.90 -3.78
N PHE A 85 1.50 -2.88 -3.28
CA PHE A 85 0.90 -1.85 -2.45
C PHE A 85 1.27 -0.46 -2.97
N ARG A 86 0.27 0.39 -3.19
CA ARG A 86 0.43 1.80 -3.54
C ARG A 86 -0.36 2.70 -2.62
N GLY A 87 0.30 3.71 -2.05
CA GLY A 87 -0.36 4.77 -1.30
C GLY A 87 0.53 5.38 -0.22
N ILE A 88 -0.10 6.17 0.66
CA ILE A 88 0.64 6.74 1.79
C ILE A 88 0.97 5.66 2.81
N ALA A 89 2.14 5.80 3.45
CA ALA A 89 2.51 4.94 4.55
C ALA A 89 3.44 5.69 5.51
N ASP A 90 3.22 5.50 6.80
CA ASP A 90 4.14 5.90 7.85
C ASP A 90 5.04 4.72 8.26
N ARG A 91 5.91 4.96 9.26
CA ARG A 91 6.79 3.92 9.80
C ARG A 91 6.00 2.66 10.19
N ASP A 92 4.87 2.85 10.88
CA ASP A 92 4.13 1.76 11.50
C ASP A 92 3.40 0.92 10.45
N LEU A 93 2.79 1.56 9.44
CA LEU A 93 2.15 0.86 8.35
C LEU A 93 3.17 0.11 7.49
N LEU A 94 4.35 0.67 7.23
CA LEU A 94 5.39 -0.03 6.47
C LEU A 94 5.93 -1.26 7.21
N ALA A 95 6.22 -1.14 8.51
CA ALA A 95 6.61 -2.28 9.33
C ALA A 95 5.50 -3.34 9.36
N TYR A 96 4.24 -2.90 9.42
CA TYR A 96 3.08 -3.77 9.38
C TYR A 96 2.95 -4.52 8.03
N ILE A 97 3.12 -3.81 6.90
CA ILE A 97 3.15 -4.42 5.56
C ILE A 97 4.27 -5.45 5.47
N ALA A 98 5.48 -5.11 5.92
CA ALA A 98 6.63 -6.01 5.92
C ALA A 98 6.32 -7.32 6.64
N ALA A 99 5.67 -7.25 7.81
CA ALA A 99 5.32 -8.43 8.62
C ALA A 99 4.14 -9.24 8.07
N ARG A 100 3.24 -8.63 7.29
CA ARG A 100 1.94 -9.22 6.91
C ARG A 100 1.82 -9.55 5.42
N ALA A 101 2.71 -9.05 4.58
CA ALA A 101 2.72 -9.25 3.13
C ALA A 101 4.04 -9.91 2.68
N PRO A 102 4.29 -11.19 3.01
CA PRO A 102 5.52 -11.89 2.58
C PRO A 102 5.59 -12.06 1.05
N SER A 103 4.43 -12.03 0.37
CA SER A 103 4.31 -12.09 -1.10
C SER A 103 4.55 -10.75 -1.79
N LEU A 104 4.87 -9.67 -1.07
CA LEU A 104 5.02 -8.34 -1.65
C LEU A 104 6.17 -8.30 -2.67
N ARG A 105 5.85 -7.86 -3.88
CA ARG A 105 6.76 -7.70 -5.02
C ARG A 105 6.94 -6.25 -5.42
N SER A 106 5.91 -5.42 -5.22
CA SER A 106 5.97 -3.99 -5.53
C SER A 106 5.46 -3.14 -4.37
N LEU A 107 6.23 -2.11 -4.03
CA LEU A 107 5.85 -1.12 -3.03
C LEU A 107 6.07 0.29 -3.58
N HIS A 108 4.98 1.06 -3.67
CA HIS A 108 4.98 2.45 -4.08
C HIS A 108 4.45 3.33 -2.94
N VAL A 109 5.35 4.07 -2.31
CA VAL A 109 5.02 4.96 -1.18
C VAL A 109 4.91 6.38 -1.71
N THR A 110 3.67 6.90 -1.73
CA THR A 110 3.42 8.31 -2.02
C THR A 110 3.53 9.11 -0.73
N SER A 111 4.24 10.24 -0.71
CA SER A 111 4.36 11.06 0.50
C SER A 111 3.79 12.47 0.29
N TYR A 112 3.15 12.98 1.34
CA TYR A 112 2.73 14.38 1.48
C TYR A 112 3.52 15.02 2.63
N GLY A 113 4.85 14.92 2.59
CA GLY A 113 5.75 15.38 3.67
C GLY A 113 6.04 14.33 4.75
N GLY A 114 5.80 13.04 4.44
CA GLY A 114 6.08 11.93 5.34
C GLY A 114 7.57 11.58 5.36
N ARG A 115 8.13 11.38 6.56
CA ARG A 115 9.53 10.96 6.72
C ARG A 115 9.62 9.43 6.69
N LEU A 116 10.39 8.92 5.74
CA LEU A 116 10.68 7.51 5.57
C LEU A 116 12.02 7.19 6.25
N LEU A 117 12.01 6.30 7.23
CA LEU A 117 13.23 6.03 8.00
C LEU A 117 14.00 4.89 7.36
N MET A 118 15.33 5.03 7.34
CA MET A 118 16.19 4.02 6.73
C MET A 118 16.00 2.63 7.35
N SER A 119 15.87 2.58 8.67
CA SER A 119 15.58 1.35 9.43
C SER A 119 14.31 0.63 8.96
N THR A 120 13.27 1.38 8.59
CA THR A 120 12.02 0.81 8.08
C THR A 120 12.22 0.17 6.71
N LEU A 121 13.01 0.79 5.83
CA LEU A 121 13.33 0.25 4.51
C LEU A 121 14.18 -1.02 4.59
N ILE A 122 15.13 -1.08 5.52
CA ILE A 122 15.92 -2.30 5.79
C ILE A 122 14.99 -3.42 6.24
N GLY A 123 14.09 -3.15 7.19
CA GLY A 123 13.12 -4.13 7.68
C GLY A 123 12.22 -4.69 6.57
N LEU A 124 11.80 -3.85 5.61
CA LEU A 124 11.05 -4.29 4.43
C LEU A 124 11.83 -5.32 3.61
N LEU A 125 13.12 -5.11 3.39
CA LEU A 125 13.93 -6.06 2.62
C LEU A 125 14.21 -7.36 3.37
N GLU A 126 14.25 -7.34 4.70
CA GLU A 126 14.40 -8.56 5.49
C GLU A 126 13.13 -9.41 5.49
N HIS A 127 11.95 -8.79 5.53
CA HIS A 127 10.67 -9.50 5.68
C HIS A 127 9.94 -9.73 4.35
N CYS A 128 10.27 -8.99 3.29
CA CYS A 128 9.74 -9.19 1.93
C CYS A 128 10.85 -9.74 1.02
N PRO A 129 11.06 -11.07 0.98
CA PRO A 129 12.12 -11.69 0.17
C PRO A 129 11.87 -11.51 -1.34
N HIS A 130 10.61 -11.35 -1.76
CA HIS A 130 10.20 -11.24 -3.15
C HIS A 130 10.05 -9.80 -3.66
N LEU A 131 10.42 -8.80 -2.86
CA LEU A 131 10.34 -7.40 -3.28
C LEU A 131 11.26 -7.16 -4.47
N GLU A 132 10.69 -6.67 -5.57
CA GLU A 132 11.37 -6.38 -6.84
C GLU A 132 11.35 -4.88 -7.15
N VAL A 133 10.31 -4.17 -6.72
CA VAL A 133 10.10 -2.75 -6.98
C VAL A 133 9.90 -2.03 -5.66
N LEU A 134 10.76 -1.03 -5.41
CA LEU A 134 10.59 -0.07 -4.33
C LEU A 134 10.61 1.33 -4.92
N ASP A 135 9.49 2.02 -4.82
CA ASP A 135 9.34 3.39 -5.25
C ASP A 135 8.97 4.26 -4.05
N ALA A 136 9.92 5.11 -3.66
CA ALA A 136 9.81 6.07 -2.57
C ALA A 136 10.36 7.44 -3.00
N ALA A 137 10.32 7.76 -4.29
CA ALA A 137 10.87 9.01 -4.83
C ALA A 137 10.28 10.27 -4.16
N ASP A 138 8.98 10.21 -3.83
CA ASP A 138 8.24 11.33 -3.24
C ASP A 138 8.39 11.42 -1.70
N CYS A 139 9.22 10.58 -1.10
CA CYS A 139 9.46 10.55 0.34
C CYS A 139 10.62 11.47 0.75
N TYR A 140 10.92 11.50 2.05
CA TYR A 140 12.16 12.07 2.59
C TYR A 140 12.83 11.06 3.49
N THR A 141 14.11 10.78 3.28
CA THR A 141 14.88 9.95 4.23
C THR A 141 15.49 10.79 5.35
N ASP A 142 15.63 10.20 6.54
CA ASP A 142 16.29 10.82 7.69
C ASP A 142 17.82 10.80 7.60
N GLN A 143 18.35 9.88 6.80
CA GLN A 143 19.78 9.67 6.57
C GLN A 143 20.03 9.33 5.09
N SER A 144 21.27 9.56 4.65
CA SER A 144 21.74 9.14 3.33
C SER A 144 21.99 7.63 3.31
N LEU A 145 21.79 7.00 2.15
CA LEU A 145 22.11 5.58 1.96
C LEU A 145 23.62 5.40 1.85
N GLU A 146 24.17 4.57 2.72
CA GLU A 146 25.54 4.09 2.55
C GLU A 146 25.67 3.31 1.23
N PHE A 147 26.79 3.48 0.55
CA PHE A 147 27.05 2.87 -0.76
C PHE A 147 26.90 1.34 -0.76
N ASP A 148 27.37 0.66 0.29
CA ASP A 148 27.25 -0.79 0.44
C ASP A 148 25.80 -1.26 0.60
N MET A 149 24.96 -0.44 1.23
CA MET A 149 23.53 -0.70 1.35
C MET A 149 22.85 -0.54 -0.01
N LEU A 150 23.15 0.55 -0.72
CA LEU A 150 22.65 0.80 -2.06
C LEU A 150 23.01 -0.35 -3.02
N CYS A 151 24.25 -0.84 -2.96
CA CYS A 151 24.71 -2.00 -3.74
C CYS A 151 23.95 -3.28 -3.41
N ARG A 152 23.69 -3.55 -2.13
CA ARG A 152 22.88 -4.70 -1.70
C ARG A 152 21.46 -4.60 -2.25
N TRP A 153 20.87 -3.41 -2.24
CA TRP A 153 19.51 -3.18 -2.72
C TRP A 153 19.42 -3.32 -4.23
N HIS A 154 20.37 -2.77 -4.98
CA HIS A 154 20.42 -2.90 -6.44
C HIS A 154 20.60 -4.35 -6.93
N ARG A 155 21.20 -5.23 -6.12
CA ARG A 155 21.29 -6.66 -6.44
C ARG A 155 19.99 -7.41 -6.23
N LYS A 156 19.13 -6.94 -5.32
CA LYS A 156 17.87 -7.59 -4.97
C LYS A 156 16.68 -7.02 -5.74
N LEU A 157 16.63 -5.71 -5.90
CA LEU A 157 15.54 -4.98 -6.54
C LEU A 157 15.81 -4.79 -8.03
N LYS A 158 14.76 -4.92 -8.84
CA LYS A 158 14.78 -4.58 -10.27
C LYS A 158 14.62 -3.08 -10.49
N VAL A 159 13.82 -2.44 -9.63
CA VAL A 159 13.52 -1.02 -9.70
C VAL A 159 13.61 -0.42 -8.31
N LEU A 160 14.40 0.64 -8.19
CA LEU A 160 14.59 1.38 -6.95
C LEU A 160 14.52 2.88 -7.26
N TYR A 161 13.45 3.52 -6.81
CA TYR A 161 13.33 4.96 -6.80
C TYR A 161 13.37 5.46 -5.36
N LEU A 162 14.31 6.35 -5.09
CA LEU A 162 14.58 6.89 -3.75
C LEU A 162 14.54 8.41 -3.81
N PRO A 163 14.26 9.06 -2.68
CA PRO A 163 14.17 10.51 -2.68
C PRO A 163 15.55 11.12 -2.91
N VAL A 164 15.58 12.30 -3.53
CA VAL A 164 16.83 12.95 -3.97
C VAL A 164 17.81 13.14 -2.80
N ASN A 165 17.30 13.40 -1.60
CA ASN A 165 18.09 13.59 -0.40
C ASN A 165 18.74 12.30 0.14
N ALA A 166 18.39 11.13 -0.40
CA ALA A 166 19.00 9.86 0.00
C ALA A 166 20.44 9.69 -0.52
N PHE A 167 20.89 10.53 -1.46
CA PHE A 167 22.20 10.42 -2.12
C PHE A 167 23.19 11.54 -1.75
N THR A 168 22.76 12.56 -1.00
CA THR A 168 23.61 13.69 -0.64
C THR A 168 24.46 13.34 0.57
N GLU A 169 25.77 13.22 0.41
CA GLU A 169 26.74 13.23 1.52
C GLU A 169 26.69 14.61 2.21
N HIS A 170 26.75 14.64 3.55
CA HIS A 170 26.98 15.86 4.33
C HIS A 170 28.47 16.01 4.59
#